data_AF-A0A0D9P9M7-F1
#
_entry.id   AF-A0A0D9P9M7-F1
#
_cell.length_a   1.000
_cell.length_b   1.000
_cell.length_c   1.000
_cell.angle_alpha   90.00
_cell.angle_beta   90.00
_cell.angle_gamma   90.00
#
_symmetry.space_group_name_H-M   'P 1'
#
loop_
_entity.id
_entity.type
_entity.pdbx_description
1 polymer ?
#
loop_
_entity_poly.entity_id
_entity_poly.type
_entity_poly.pdbx_seq_one_letter_code
_entity_poly.pdbx_strand_id
1 'polypeptide(L)'
;MAPTGQIWLIVHAGLTGFVVIPAIVVWFLALCLARRRRDPARAAFSWVQACHPSLMLSIVSDITGVILTSWQYDDGSFDRVSHTVSGIRSLDEIYQYTGLIAVLYRRIVNALFVIVFAELGNGFRYAQIRKPPPFRGVVRTAALGIAVSIFALAVAYFVLPLTALIHYYQTTGYNAVVDAWDKCRSLGAASDVINFAVSIVQVVYAGFVLGQYAGLPGKKSAVLYLVATILDALRCVFRIVVLGRWILPDEQIPYAWNVVDVVFESWVPFVVLVLLLVIGNRRQDGLWSTGRRATQGRQGGCPQQAVPEDGKAPPAQHTYYQHPPPQQENPVWQYPQVNPAPAVAWNPHELPSPQQVANPGELDSRQMKRPVYYMSAHQVPVEVSAEKNV
;
A
#
# COMPACT_ATOMS: atom_id res chain seq x y z
N MET A 1 -7.81 -30.14 20.00
CA MET A 1 -7.75 -29.03 19.03
C MET A 1 -9.04 -28.25 19.18
N ALA A 2 -9.00 -27.05 19.76
CA ALA A 2 -10.14 -26.15 19.67
C ALA A 2 -10.13 -25.54 18.25
N PRO A 3 -11.28 -25.47 17.56
CA PRO A 3 -11.34 -25.12 16.15
C PRO A 3 -10.96 -23.66 15.85
N THR A 4 -10.98 -22.77 16.84
CA THR A 4 -10.94 -21.31 16.60
C THR A 4 -9.55 -20.77 16.23
N GLY A 5 -8.47 -21.21 16.89
CA GLY A 5 -7.12 -20.69 16.62
C GLY A 5 -6.60 -21.06 15.22
N GLN A 6 -6.81 -22.33 14.83
CA GLN A 6 -6.44 -22.82 13.50
C GLN A 6 -7.21 -22.13 12.36
N ILE A 7 -8.49 -21.82 12.55
CA ILE A 7 -9.28 -21.10 11.55
C ILE A 7 -8.67 -19.71 11.28
N TRP A 8 -8.32 -18.96 12.33
CA TRP A 8 -7.73 -17.63 12.16
C TRP A 8 -6.38 -17.65 11.45
N LEU A 9 -5.58 -18.69 11.68
CA LEU A 9 -4.31 -18.89 11.01
C LEU A 9 -4.48 -19.20 9.52
N ILE A 10 -5.40 -20.11 9.18
CA ILE A 10 -5.72 -20.44 7.78
C ILE A 10 -6.22 -19.19 7.05
N VAL A 11 -7.06 -18.39 7.71
CA VAL A 11 -7.56 -17.12 7.15
C VAL A 11 -6.40 -16.14 6.95
N HIS A 12 -5.52 -15.96 7.94
CA HIS A 12 -4.35 -15.10 7.82
C HIS A 12 -3.44 -15.53 6.66
N ALA A 13 -3.12 -16.83 6.56
CA ALA A 13 -2.31 -17.40 5.49
C ALA A 13 -2.93 -17.22 4.10
N GLY A 14 -4.24 -17.46 4.00
CA GLY A 14 -4.99 -17.26 2.76
C GLY A 14 -4.98 -15.79 2.33
N LEU A 15 -5.19 -14.87 3.27
CA LEU A 15 -5.21 -13.43 2.99
C LEU A 15 -3.84 -12.87 2.61
N THR A 16 -2.74 -13.31 3.24
CA THR A 16 -1.38 -12.87 2.89
C THR A 16 -0.94 -13.47 1.56
N GLY A 17 -1.12 -14.77 1.36
CA GLY A 17 -0.75 -15.47 0.13
C GLY A 17 -1.50 -14.96 -1.11
N PHE A 18 -2.80 -14.68 -0.97
CA PHE A 18 -3.63 -14.20 -2.08
C PHE A 18 -3.20 -12.84 -2.63
N VAL A 19 -2.58 -11.97 -1.82
CA VAL A 19 -2.13 -10.64 -2.26
C VAL A 19 -0.84 -10.71 -3.09
N VAL A 20 0.01 -11.73 -2.88
CA VAL A 20 1.34 -11.80 -3.52
C VAL A 20 1.22 -11.85 -5.05
N ILE A 21 0.39 -12.75 -5.58
CA ILE A 21 0.22 -12.93 -7.03
C ILE A 21 -0.26 -11.64 -7.73
N PRO A 22 -1.40 -11.03 -7.35
CA PRO A 22 -1.86 -9.81 -7.99
C PRO A 22 -0.87 -8.67 -7.80
N ALA A 23 -0.15 -8.62 -6.69
CA ALA A 23 0.82 -7.57 -6.46
C ALA A 23 2.10 -7.73 -7.31
N ILE A 24 2.52 -8.95 -7.64
CA ILE A 24 3.54 -9.21 -8.67
C ILE A 24 3.06 -8.69 -10.03
N VAL A 25 1.82 -8.99 -10.42
CA VAL A 25 1.24 -8.51 -11.69
C VAL A 25 1.22 -6.98 -11.74
N VAL A 26 0.71 -6.34 -10.68
CA VAL A 26 0.67 -4.87 -10.54
C VAL A 26 2.08 -4.29 -10.58
N TRP A 27 3.07 -4.93 -9.97
CA TRP A 27 4.47 -4.51 -10.04
C TRP A 27 5.00 -4.50 -11.48
N PHE A 28 4.81 -5.57 -12.24
CA PHE A 28 5.21 -5.62 -13.65
C PHE A 28 4.51 -4.54 -14.49
N LEU A 29 3.23 -4.28 -14.24
CA LEU A 29 2.50 -3.17 -14.86
C LEU A 29 3.08 -1.80 -14.45
N ALA A 30 3.47 -1.65 -13.18
CA ALA A 30 4.09 -0.43 -12.68
C ALA A 30 5.46 -0.16 -13.31
N LEU A 31 6.24 -1.21 -13.64
CA LEU A 31 7.51 -1.07 -14.36
C LEU A 31 7.31 -0.43 -15.74
N CYS A 32 6.16 -0.66 -16.37
CA CYS A 32 5.82 -0.08 -17.67
C CYS A 32 5.48 1.43 -17.60
N LEU A 33 5.13 1.97 -16.42
CA LEU A 33 4.87 3.39 -16.21
C LEU A 33 6.11 4.28 -16.31
N ALA A 34 7.31 3.76 -16.02
CA ALA A 34 8.56 4.55 -16.02
C ALA A 34 9.11 4.83 -17.43
N ARG A 35 8.49 4.32 -18.50
CA ARG A 35 9.01 4.54 -19.85
C ARG A 35 8.78 6.01 -20.29
N ARG A 36 9.89 6.76 -20.22
CA ARG A 36 10.24 7.93 -21.05
C ARG A 36 9.49 9.24 -20.77
N ARG A 37 10.11 10.08 -19.93
CA ARG A 37 10.57 11.47 -20.18
C ARG A 37 10.85 12.13 -18.81
N ARG A 38 11.84 13.04 -18.72
CA ARG A 38 12.21 13.82 -17.51
C ARG A 38 11.09 14.79 -17.08
N ASP A 39 9.87 14.30 -16.99
CA ASP A 39 8.69 15.07 -16.62
C ASP A 39 8.64 15.13 -15.10
N PRO A 40 8.77 16.34 -14.50
CA PRO A 40 8.73 16.49 -13.04
C PRO A 40 7.40 16.03 -12.44
N ALA A 41 6.32 15.95 -13.22
CA ALA A 41 5.05 15.40 -12.77
C ALA A 41 5.09 13.88 -12.53
N ARG A 42 6.07 13.18 -13.12
CA ARG A 42 6.17 11.71 -13.07
C ARG A 42 7.15 11.18 -12.04
N ALA A 43 7.83 12.07 -11.30
CA ALA A 43 8.83 11.70 -10.30
C ALA A 43 8.26 10.82 -9.17
N ALA A 44 6.96 10.92 -8.85
CA ALA A 44 6.32 10.06 -7.86
C ALA A 44 6.34 8.58 -8.27
N PHE A 45 6.22 8.26 -9.57
CA PHE A 45 6.07 6.88 -10.03
C PHE A 45 7.35 6.06 -9.94
N SER A 46 8.54 6.68 -9.95
CA SER A 46 9.78 5.95 -9.66
C SER A 46 9.81 5.45 -8.20
N TRP A 47 9.22 6.21 -7.27
CA TRP A 47 9.11 5.79 -5.87
C TRP A 47 8.05 4.69 -5.70
N VAL A 48 6.94 4.77 -6.43
CA VAL A 48 5.93 3.70 -6.47
C VAL A 48 6.54 2.36 -6.90
N GLN A 49 7.46 2.38 -7.86
CA GLN A 49 8.17 1.17 -8.30
C GLN A 49 9.06 0.55 -7.22
N ALA A 50 9.62 1.36 -6.32
CA ALA A 50 10.39 0.88 -5.17
C ALA A 50 9.50 0.35 -4.03
N CYS A 51 8.26 0.85 -3.92
CA CYS A 51 7.31 0.39 -2.91
C CYS A 51 6.87 -1.07 -3.13
N HIS A 52 6.65 -1.46 -4.39
CA HIS A 52 6.16 -2.80 -4.74
C HIS A 52 7.07 -3.95 -4.27
N PRO A 53 8.37 -4.00 -4.61
CA PRO A 53 9.24 -5.08 -4.15
C PRO A 53 9.41 -5.07 -2.64
N SER A 54 9.42 -3.89 -2.01
CA SER A 54 9.47 -3.78 -0.54
C SER A 54 8.22 -4.40 0.11
N LEU A 55 7.02 -4.12 -0.42
CA LEU A 55 5.79 -4.76 0.06
C LEU A 55 5.82 -6.28 -0.16
N MET A 56 6.32 -6.76 -1.30
CA MET A 56 6.42 -8.21 -1.58
C MET A 56 7.35 -8.90 -0.60
N LEU A 57 8.52 -8.31 -0.34
CA LEU A 57 9.49 -8.86 0.61
C LEU A 57 8.92 -8.90 2.03
N SER A 58 8.12 -7.91 2.42
CA SER A 58 7.39 -7.96 3.69
C SER A 58 6.45 -9.17 3.75
N ILE A 59 5.62 -9.38 2.74
CA ILE A 59 4.60 -10.45 2.76
C ILE A 59 5.27 -11.83 2.73
N VAL A 60 6.30 -12.01 1.90
CA VAL A 60 7.05 -13.29 1.83
C VAL A 60 7.73 -13.60 3.15
N SER A 61 8.25 -12.58 3.84
CA SER A 61 8.90 -12.76 5.14
C SER A 61 7.92 -13.12 6.26
N ASP A 62 6.61 -12.97 6.05
CA ASP A 62 5.57 -13.32 7.03
C ASP A 62 5.15 -14.80 6.96
N ILE A 63 5.48 -15.49 5.85
CA ILE A 63 5.11 -16.89 5.60
C ILE A 63 5.65 -17.83 6.69
N THR A 64 6.85 -17.57 7.19
CA THR A 64 7.48 -18.34 8.27
C THR A 64 6.68 -18.27 9.57
N GLY A 65 6.03 -17.13 9.85
CA GLY A 65 5.16 -16.98 11.01
C GLY A 65 3.90 -17.83 10.91
N VAL A 66 3.32 -17.93 9.72
CA VAL A 66 2.20 -18.84 9.44
C VAL A 66 2.60 -20.29 9.69
N ILE A 67 3.77 -20.70 9.19
CA ILE A 67 4.25 -22.08 9.37
C ILE A 67 4.51 -22.36 10.86
N LEU A 68 5.19 -21.45 11.57
CA LEU A 68 5.49 -21.62 13.00
C LEU A 68 4.22 -21.72 13.84
N THR A 69 3.26 -20.83 13.61
CA THR A 69 1.99 -20.82 14.34
C THR A 69 1.15 -22.07 14.01
N SER A 70 1.35 -22.72 12.85
CA SER A 70 0.65 -23.97 12.51
C SER A 70 1.13 -25.16 13.35
N TRP A 71 2.32 -25.04 13.94
CA TRP A 71 2.90 -26.04 14.85
C TRP A 71 2.57 -25.75 16.32
N GLN A 72 1.79 -24.71 16.61
CA GLN A 72 1.38 -24.33 17.96
C GLN A 72 -0.03 -24.80 18.27
N TYR A 73 -0.23 -25.31 19.49
CA TYR A 73 -1.54 -25.59 20.05
C TYR A 73 -2.21 -24.33 20.57
N ASP A 74 -3.52 -24.42 20.84
CA ASP A 74 -4.28 -23.34 21.50
C ASP A 74 -3.78 -23.05 22.91
N ASP A 75 -2.90 -23.89 23.49
CA ASP A 75 -2.16 -23.71 24.76
C ASP A 75 -0.76 -23.09 24.61
N GLY A 76 -0.39 -22.70 23.38
CA GLY A 76 0.85 -22.02 23.06
C GLY A 76 2.04 -22.95 23.11
N SER A 77 1.81 -24.19 23.54
CA SER A 77 2.79 -25.26 23.45
C SER A 77 2.93 -25.70 21.99
N PHE A 78 4.15 -26.10 21.63
CA PHE A 78 4.43 -26.60 20.29
C PHE A 78 4.09 -28.08 20.17
N ASP A 79 3.67 -28.50 18.99
CA ASP A 79 3.45 -29.90 18.65
C ASP A 79 4.76 -30.69 18.58
N ARG A 80 5.17 -31.20 19.74
CA ARG A 80 6.34 -32.06 19.90
C ARG A 80 6.09 -33.52 19.52
N VAL A 81 4.85 -33.88 19.15
CA VAL A 81 4.51 -35.24 18.70
C VAL A 81 4.92 -35.40 17.24
N SER A 82 4.54 -34.43 16.40
CA SER A 82 4.84 -34.46 14.97
C SER A 82 6.16 -33.78 14.59
N HIS A 83 6.70 -32.92 15.46
CA HIS A 83 7.90 -32.12 15.17
C HIS A 83 8.96 -32.27 16.26
N THR A 84 10.24 -32.30 15.84
CA THR A 84 11.37 -32.37 16.76
C THR A 84 11.60 -31.03 17.47
N VAL A 85 12.12 -31.08 18.70
CA VAL A 85 12.46 -29.88 19.48
C VAL A 85 13.46 -28.99 18.73
N SER A 86 14.44 -29.60 18.05
CA SER A 86 15.41 -28.87 17.21
C SER A 86 14.76 -28.21 16.00
N GLY A 87 13.79 -28.88 15.36
CA GLY A 87 13.04 -28.32 14.23
C GLY A 87 12.20 -27.11 14.65
N ILE A 88 11.47 -27.23 15.77
CA ILE A 88 10.68 -26.12 16.34
C ILE A 88 11.58 -24.93 16.67
N ARG A 89 12.72 -25.16 17.33
CA ARG A 89 13.66 -24.09 17.69
C ARG A 89 14.25 -23.39 16.47
N SER A 90 14.65 -24.16 15.46
CA SER A 90 15.19 -23.60 14.21
C SER A 90 14.13 -22.78 13.48
N LEU A 91 12.88 -23.24 13.43
CA LEU A 91 11.80 -22.50 12.81
C LEU A 91 11.45 -21.22 13.57
N ASP A 92 11.44 -21.26 14.91
CA ASP A 92 11.24 -20.07 15.75
C ASP A 92 12.34 -19.04 15.51
N GLU A 93 13.61 -19.47 15.46
CA GLU A 93 14.73 -18.58 15.14
C GLU A 93 14.56 -17.93 13.75
N ILE A 94 14.24 -18.72 12.72
CA ILE A 94 13.97 -18.21 11.37
C ILE A 94 12.80 -17.22 11.38
N TYR A 95 11.72 -17.52 12.10
CA TYR A 95 10.57 -16.64 12.25
C TYR A 95 10.96 -15.30 12.88
N GLN A 96 11.75 -15.30 13.95
CA GLN A 96 12.20 -14.04 14.58
C GLN A 96 12.97 -13.17 13.59
N TYR A 97 13.92 -13.74 12.83
CA TYR A 97 14.68 -12.98 11.83
C TYR A 97 13.80 -12.47 10.69
N THR A 98 12.97 -13.34 10.13
CA THR A 98 12.09 -12.99 9.00
C THR A 98 11.01 -11.99 9.41
N GLY A 99 10.47 -12.08 10.63
CA GLY A 99 9.56 -11.10 11.20
C GLY A 99 10.18 -9.71 11.33
N LEU A 100 11.44 -9.62 11.81
CA LEU A 100 12.17 -8.35 11.84
C LEU A 100 12.40 -7.77 10.44
N ILE A 101 12.75 -8.62 9.46
CA ILE A 101 12.89 -8.23 8.05
C ILE A 101 11.56 -7.73 7.48
N ALA A 102 10.45 -8.41 7.79
CA ALA A 102 9.12 -8.02 7.34
C ALA A 102 8.76 -6.61 7.85
N VAL A 103 8.98 -6.34 9.14
CA VAL A 103 8.70 -5.03 9.74
C VAL A 103 9.59 -3.94 9.14
N LEU A 104 10.87 -4.22 8.89
CA LEU A 104 11.78 -3.28 8.23
C LEU A 104 11.21 -2.85 6.87
N TYR A 105 10.85 -3.81 6.01
CA TYR A 105 10.31 -3.51 4.70
C TYR A 105 8.96 -2.78 4.75
N ARG A 106 8.07 -3.12 5.70
CA ARG A 106 6.83 -2.34 5.94
C ARG A 106 7.13 -0.89 6.26
N ARG A 107 8.10 -0.63 7.15
CA ARG A 107 8.49 0.74 7.51
C ARG A 107 9.19 1.48 6.37
N ILE A 108 9.93 0.78 5.51
CA ILE A 108 10.47 1.35 4.26
C ILE A 108 9.33 1.77 3.32
N VAL A 109 8.30 0.94 3.14
CA VAL A 109 7.10 1.30 2.35
C VAL A 109 6.43 2.55 2.92
N ASN A 110 6.29 2.66 4.24
CA ASN A 110 5.74 3.87 4.87
C ASN A 110 6.57 5.12 4.53
N ALA A 111 7.90 5.06 4.65
CA ALA A 111 8.78 6.16 4.30
C ALA A 111 8.67 6.54 2.80
N LEU A 112 8.55 5.54 1.93
CA LEU A 112 8.37 5.78 0.49
C LEU A 112 6.99 6.39 0.18
N PHE A 113 5.93 5.98 0.86
CA PHE A 113 4.60 6.60 0.73
C PHE A 113 4.62 8.08 1.09
N VAL A 114 5.42 8.47 2.09
CA VAL A 114 5.63 9.88 2.41
C VAL A 114 6.12 10.68 1.21
N ILE A 115 7.12 10.15 0.52
CA ILE A 115 7.71 10.77 -0.68
C ILE A 115 6.73 10.73 -1.85
N VAL A 116 6.09 9.58 -2.10
CA VAL A 116 5.15 9.37 -3.20
C VAL A 116 4.00 10.39 -3.12
N PHE A 117 3.35 10.51 -1.97
CA PHE A 117 2.21 11.42 -1.84
C PHE A 117 2.60 12.88 -1.97
N ALA A 118 3.76 13.28 -1.44
CA ALA A 118 4.28 14.64 -1.60
C ALA A 118 4.62 14.98 -3.05
N GLU A 119 5.36 14.09 -3.74
CA GLU A 119 5.71 14.26 -5.15
C GLU A 119 4.49 14.20 -6.07
N LEU A 120 3.53 13.34 -5.77
CA LEU A 120 2.32 13.22 -6.59
C LEU A 120 1.45 14.47 -6.48
N GLY A 121 1.26 15.01 -5.28
CA GLY A 121 0.55 16.29 -5.11
C GLY A 121 1.28 17.46 -5.80
N ASN A 122 2.61 17.50 -5.73
CA ASN A 122 3.41 18.43 -6.53
C ASN A 122 3.23 18.23 -8.04
N GLY A 123 3.11 16.97 -8.49
CA GLY A 123 2.87 16.61 -9.89
C GLY A 123 1.52 17.08 -10.40
N PHE A 124 0.45 16.95 -9.59
CA PHE A 124 -0.86 17.49 -9.91
C PHE A 124 -0.82 19.01 -10.06
N ARG A 125 -0.22 19.71 -9.08
CA ARG A 125 -0.09 21.17 -9.15
C ARG A 125 0.73 21.64 -10.36
N TYR A 126 1.80 20.91 -10.70
CA TYR A 126 2.59 21.18 -11.89
C TYR A 126 1.78 20.97 -13.17
N ALA A 127 1.00 19.90 -13.28
CA ALA A 127 0.16 19.61 -14.44
C ALA A 127 -0.89 20.69 -14.68
N GLN A 128 -1.43 21.29 -13.60
CA GLN A 128 -2.40 22.38 -13.69
C GLN A 128 -1.75 23.72 -14.10
N ILE A 129 -0.70 24.14 -13.39
CA ILE A 129 -0.11 25.49 -13.55
C ILE A 129 0.85 25.53 -14.76
N ARG A 130 1.35 24.37 -15.22
CA ARG A 130 2.44 24.21 -16.23
C ARG A 130 3.73 24.94 -15.87
N LYS A 131 3.87 25.37 -14.61
CA LYS A 131 5.06 25.96 -14.01
C LYS A 131 5.35 25.24 -12.70
N PRO A 132 6.60 25.20 -12.23
CA PRO A 132 6.91 24.68 -10.90
C PRO A 132 6.04 25.40 -9.86
N PRO A 133 5.24 24.66 -9.05
CA PRO A 133 4.38 25.31 -8.08
C PRO A 133 5.22 26.02 -7.02
N PRO A 134 4.75 27.16 -6.49
CA PRO A 134 5.39 27.79 -5.35
C PRO A 134 5.43 26.76 -4.20
N PHE A 135 6.56 26.73 -3.50
CA PHE A 135 6.88 25.81 -2.40
C PHE A 135 7.14 24.34 -2.78
N ARG A 136 7.27 23.99 -4.07
CA ARG A 136 7.64 22.62 -4.49
C ARG A 136 8.88 22.09 -3.76
N GLY A 137 9.93 22.91 -3.70
CA GLY A 137 11.19 22.55 -3.05
C GLY A 137 11.01 22.27 -1.56
N VAL A 138 10.24 23.12 -0.87
CA VAL A 138 9.97 22.99 0.57
C VAL A 138 9.22 21.69 0.87
N VAL A 139 8.13 21.42 0.16
CA VAL A 139 7.33 20.19 0.34
C VAL A 139 8.17 18.94 0.08
N ARG A 140 8.97 18.96 -0.99
CA ARG A 140 9.86 17.85 -1.35
C ARG A 140 10.93 17.61 -0.28
N THR A 141 11.63 18.66 0.14
CA THR A 141 12.69 18.55 1.15
C THR A 141 12.14 18.12 2.50
N ALA A 142 10.96 18.63 2.90
CA ALA A 142 10.29 18.20 4.11
C ALA A 142 9.90 16.71 4.05
N ALA A 143 9.30 16.26 2.94
CA ALA A 143 8.93 14.86 2.76
C ALA A 143 10.15 13.93 2.76
N LEU A 144 11.24 14.31 2.10
CA LEU A 144 12.49 13.55 2.13
C LEU A 144 13.10 13.52 3.54
N GLY A 145 13.14 14.65 4.24
CA GLY A 145 13.64 14.72 5.61
C GLY A 145 12.87 13.79 6.54
N ILE A 146 11.54 13.83 6.48
CA ILE A 146 10.69 12.97 7.31
C ILE A 146 10.84 11.50 6.91
N ALA A 147 10.89 11.18 5.61
CA ALA A 147 11.12 9.82 5.15
C ALA A 147 12.46 9.26 5.60
N VAL A 148 13.53 10.08 5.61
CA VAL A 148 14.84 9.70 6.15
C VAL A 148 14.76 9.46 7.65
N SER A 149 14.04 10.28 8.41
CA SER A 149 13.81 10.05 9.84
C SER A 149 13.08 8.73 10.10
N ILE A 150 12.00 8.44 9.35
CA ILE A 150 11.27 7.17 9.45
C ILE A 150 12.17 5.99 9.08
N PHE A 151 12.98 6.12 8.03
CA PHE A 151 13.92 5.09 7.61
C PHE A 151 15.00 4.83 8.66
N ALA A 152 15.57 5.88 9.26
CA ALA A 152 16.55 5.73 10.34
C ALA A 152 15.95 5.02 11.55
N LEU A 153 14.72 5.37 11.95
CA LEU A 153 13.99 4.67 13.00
C LEU A 153 13.71 3.20 12.63
N ALA A 154 13.39 2.92 11.37
CA ALA A 154 13.16 1.55 10.89
C ALA A 154 14.43 0.70 10.96
N VAL A 155 15.58 1.27 10.59
CA VAL A 155 16.89 0.60 10.72
C VAL A 155 17.23 0.36 12.19
N ALA A 156 17.02 1.35 13.07
CA ALA A 156 17.25 1.18 14.50
C ALA A 156 16.34 0.10 15.11
N TYR A 157 15.05 0.10 14.74
CA TYR A 157 14.07 -0.92 15.11
C TYR A 157 14.49 -2.32 14.66
N PHE A 158 15.15 -2.43 13.50
CA PHE A 158 15.64 -3.71 12.99
C PHE A 158 16.94 -4.17 13.70
N VAL A 159 17.93 -3.30 13.80
CA VAL A 159 19.28 -3.64 14.25
C VAL A 159 19.35 -3.96 15.74
N LEU A 160 18.61 -3.25 16.58
CA LEU A 160 18.63 -3.45 18.05
C LEU A 160 18.18 -4.87 18.47
N PRO A 161 16.96 -5.32 18.16
CA PRO A 161 16.52 -6.67 18.53
C PRO A 161 17.32 -7.74 17.79
N LEU A 162 17.74 -7.50 16.55
CA LEU A 162 18.59 -8.45 15.81
C LEU A 162 19.91 -8.71 16.53
N THR A 163 20.59 -7.65 16.97
CA THR A 163 21.87 -7.76 17.70
C THR A 163 21.66 -8.51 19.03
N ALA A 164 20.58 -8.20 19.73
CA ALA A 164 20.25 -8.88 20.99
C ALA A 164 19.89 -10.36 20.79
N LEU A 165 19.16 -10.71 19.73
CA LEU A 165 18.85 -12.09 19.34
C LEU A 165 20.12 -12.89 19.03
N ILE A 166 21.02 -12.34 18.21
CA ILE A 166 22.31 -12.97 17.89
C ILE A 166 23.10 -13.24 19.18
N HIS A 167 23.15 -12.26 20.09
CA HIS A 167 23.86 -12.40 21.35
C HIS A 167 23.21 -13.45 22.27
N TYR A 168 21.87 -13.48 22.32
CA TYR A 168 21.12 -14.45 23.11
C TYR A 168 21.39 -15.89 22.69
N TYR A 169 21.36 -16.16 21.38
CA TYR A 169 21.65 -17.50 20.85
C TYR A 169 23.12 -17.93 21.07
N GLN A 170 24.05 -16.97 21.24
CA GLN A 170 25.47 -17.26 21.47
C GLN A 170 25.87 -17.34 22.94
N THR A 171 25.24 -16.57 23.84
CA THR A 171 25.78 -16.31 25.19
C THR A 171 24.77 -16.40 26.34
N THR A 172 23.50 -16.78 26.08
CA THR A 172 22.46 -17.01 27.11
C THR A 172 22.05 -15.78 27.95
N GLY A 173 22.36 -14.56 27.50
CA GLY A 173 21.97 -13.32 28.20
C GLY A 173 20.54 -12.85 27.90
N TYR A 174 19.54 -13.33 28.65
CA TYR A 174 18.12 -12.99 28.46
C TYR A 174 17.79 -11.49 28.68
N ASN A 175 18.40 -10.85 29.69
CA ASN A 175 18.09 -9.47 30.06
C ASN A 175 18.39 -8.46 28.94
N ALA A 176 19.42 -8.73 28.12
CA ALA A 176 19.78 -7.88 26.98
C ALA A 176 18.71 -7.90 25.88
N VAL A 177 18.00 -9.02 25.72
CA VAL A 177 16.88 -9.16 24.77
C VAL A 177 15.70 -8.34 25.23
N VAL A 178 15.33 -8.43 26.51
CA VAL A 178 14.21 -7.67 27.08
C VAL A 178 14.43 -6.16 26.93
N ASP A 179 15.60 -5.65 27.33
CA ASP A 179 15.93 -4.21 27.19
C ASP A 179 15.93 -3.75 25.73
N ALA A 180 16.44 -4.58 24.80
CA ALA A 180 16.39 -4.27 23.38
C ALA A 180 14.96 -4.20 22.84
N TRP A 181 14.06 -5.09 23.29
CA TRP A 181 12.65 -5.10 22.91
C TRP A 181 11.88 -3.90 23.46
N ASP A 182 12.13 -3.49 24.70
CA ASP A 182 11.50 -2.29 25.27
C ASP A 182 11.91 -1.01 24.51
N LYS A 183 13.20 -0.89 24.16
CA LYS A 183 13.68 0.18 23.28
C LYS A 183 13.05 0.11 21.90
N CYS A 184 12.94 -1.08 21.33
CA CYS A 184 12.29 -1.33 20.04
C CYS A 184 10.82 -0.89 20.05
N ARG A 185 10.08 -1.19 21.13
CA ARG A 185 8.69 -0.77 21.35
C ARG A 185 8.55 0.75 21.33
N SER A 186 9.43 1.46 22.04
CA SER A 186 9.46 2.94 22.04
C SER A 186 9.80 3.53 20.67
N LEU A 187 10.76 2.96 19.95
CA LEU A 187 11.12 3.40 18.58
C LEU A 187 9.98 3.15 17.59
N GLY A 188 9.31 2.00 17.71
CA GLY A 188 8.13 1.66 16.93
C GLY A 188 7.01 2.68 17.15
N ALA A 189 6.70 2.97 18.41
CA ALA A 189 5.73 3.98 18.80
C ALA A 189 6.04 5.36 18.19
N ALA A 190 7.30 5.82 18.32
CA ALA A 190 7.72 7.11 17.77
C ALA A 190 7.55 7.16 16.25
N SER A 191 7.95 6.10 15.54
CA SER A 191 7.79 6.00 14.09
C SER A 191 6.32 6.01 13.68
N ASP A 192 5.44 5.35 14.42
CA ASP A 192 4.01 5.29 14.12
C ASP A 192 3.32 6.64 14.40
N VAL A 193 3.72 7.37 15.45
CA VAL A 193 3.25 8.74 15.73
C VAL A 193 3.67 9.72 14.63
N ILE A 194 4.92 9.63 14.15
CA ILE A 194 5.39 10.46 13.03
C ILE A 194 4.57 10.17 11.76
N ASN A 195 4.38 8.89 11.41
CA ASN A 195 3.57 8.51 10.25
C ASN A 195 2.13 9.01 10.37
N PHE A 196 1.52 8.90 11.55
CA PHE A 196 0.19 9.43 11.80
C PHE A 196 0.11 10.96 11.58
N ALA A 197 1.02 11.73 12.17
CA ALA A 197 1.05 13.18 11.99
C ALA A 197 1.22 13.56 10.51
N VAL A 198 2.10 12.86 9.78
CA VAL A 198 2.32 13.08 8.35
C VAL A 198 1.08 12.73 7.52
N SER A 199 0.39 11.65 7.85
CA SER A 199 -0.81 11.22 7.13
C SER A 199 -1.91 12.29 7.17
N ILE A 200 -2.09 12.99 8.30
CA ILE A 200 -3.02 14.12 8.42
C ILE A 200 -2.63 15.23 7.45
N VAL A 201 -1.34 15.62 7.46
CA VAL A 201 -0.82 16.67 6.57
C VAL A 201 -1.02 16.28 5.10
N GLN A 202 -0.82 15.02 4.75
CA GLN A 202 -1.02 14.51 3.38
C GLN A 202 -2.48 14.50 2.95
N VAL A 203 -3.41 14.15 3.84
CA VAL A 203 -4.85 14.24 3.56
C VAL A 203 -5.25 15.69 3.33
N VAL A 204 -4.80 16.62 4.18
CA VAL A 204 -5.04 18.06 3.99
C VAL A 204 -4.46 18.55 2.66
N TYR A 205 -3.23 18.15 2.34
CA TYR A 205 -2.60 18.52 1.08
C TYR A 205 -3.34 17.94 -0.14
N ALA A 206 -3.79 16.69 -0.07
CA ALA A 206 -4.58 16.07 -1.12
C ALA A 206 -5.95 16.73 -1.30
N GLY A 207 -6.59 17.13 -0.19
CA GLY A 207 -7.83 17.90 -0.21
C GLY A 207 -7.66 19.26 -0.88
N PHE A 208 -6.58 19.96 -0.56
CA PHE A 208 -6.20 21.21 -1.23
C PHE A 208 -6.01 21.00 -2.75
N VAL A 209 -5.26 19.97 -3.15
CA VAL A 209 -5.07 19.62 -4.57
C VAL A 209 -6.41 19.31 -5.25
N LEU A 210 -7.29 18.54 -4.61
CA LEU A 210 -8.62 18.24 -5.16
C LEU A 210 -9.46 19.51 -5.36
N GLY A 211 -9.41 20.45 -4.41
CA GLY A 211 -10.10 21.74 -4.51
C GLY A 211 -9.66 22.53 -5.75
N GLN A 212 -8.37 22.48 -6.09
CA GLN A 212 -7.85 23.13 -7.30
C GLN A 212 -8.33 22.48 -8.61
N TYR A 213 -8.78 21.23 -8.57
CA TYR A 213 -9.29 20.47 -9.71
C TYR A 213 -10.82 20.51 -9.84
N ALA A 214 -11.51 21.37 -9.07
CA ALA A 214 -12.94 21.57 -9.21
C ALA A 214 -13.30 22.01 -10.64
N GLY A 215 -14.09 21.19 -11.35
CA GLY A 215 -14.53 21.46 -12.72
C GLY A 215 -13.48 21.22 -13.82
N LEU A 216 -12.30 20.66 -13.49
CA LEU A 216 -11.22 20.43 -14.46
C LEU A 216 -11.11 18.94 -14.89
N PRO A 217 -10.69 18.67 -16.15
CA PRO A 217 -10.30 17.33 -16.57
C PRO A 217 -9.06 16.92 -15.76
N GLY A 218 -9.20 15.90 -14.92
CA GLY A 218 -8.23 15.58 -13.87
C GLY A 218 -8.84 15.35 -12.48
N LYS A 219 -10.06 15.86 -12.24
CA LYS A 219 -10.76 15.71 -10.96
C LYS A 219 -10.83 14.25 -10.50
N LYS A 220 -11.17 13.33 -11.41
CA LYS A 220 -11.26 11.89 -11.08
C LYS A 220 -9.93 11.32 -10.57
N SER A 221 -8.80 11.79 -11.09
CA SER A 221 -7.47 11.33 -10.67
C SER A 221 -7.04 11.99 -9.35
N ALA A 222 -7.40 13.27 -9.14
CA ALA A 222 -7.24 13.93 -7.85
C ALA A 222 -8.10 13.31 -6.74
N VAL A 223 -9.31 12.82 -7.07
CA VAL A 223 -10.16 12.06 -6.15
C VAL A 223 -9.49 10.75 -5.76
N LEU A 224 -8.95 9.98 -6.71
CA LEU A 224 -8.22 8.75 -6.39
C LEU A 224 -7.00 9.02 -5.50
N TYR A 225 -6.30 10.13 -5.72
CA TYR A 225 -5.19 10.55 -4.87
C TYR A 225 -5.65 10.85 -3.44
N LEU A 226 -6.75 11.59 -3.28
CA LEU A 226 -7.34 11.85 -1.96
C LEU A 226 -7.80 10.56 -1.27
N VAL A 227 -8.44 9.65 -2.02
CA VAL A 227 -8.85 8.34 -1.47
C VAL A 227 -7.64 7.54 -1.01
N ALA A 228 -6.54 7.54 -1.77
CA ALA A 228 -5.31 6.86 -1.39
C ALA A 228 -4.69 7.43 -0.10
N THR A 229 -4.67 8.76 0.07
CA THR A 229 -4.17 9.37 1.32
C THR A 229 -5.10 9.15 2.51
N ILE A 230 -6.43 9.11 2.29
CA ILE A 230 -7.40 8.77 3.34
C ILE A 230 -7.22 7.32 3.79
N LEU A 231 -7.05 6.37 2.86
CA LEU A 231 -6.81 4.96 3.19
C LEU A 231 -5.52 4.79 4.00
N ASP A 232 -4.44 5.49 3.63
CA ASP A 232 -3.20 5.45 4.40
C ASP A 232 -3.36 6.09 5.80
N ALA A 233 -4.10 7.21 5.90
CA ALA A 233 -4.41 7.82 7.19
C ALA A 233 -5.27 6.92 8.10
N LEU A 234 -6.26 6.21 7.54
CA LEU A 234 -7.05 5.21 8.27
C LEU A 234 -6.17 4.09 8.83
N ARG A 235 -5.20 3.62 8.03
CA ARG A 235 -4.19 2.65 8.48
C ARG A 235 -3.33 3.22 9.63
N CYS A 236 -2.90 4.48 9.55
CA CYS A 236 -2.17 5.11 10.64
C CYS A 236 -3.02 5.29 11.91
N VAL A 237 -4.29 5.68 11.80
CA VAL A 237 -5.22 5.75 12.94
C VAL A 237 -5.33 4.38 13.60
N PHE A 238 -5.54 3.34 12.80
CA PHE A 238 -5.62 1.97 13.28
C PHE A 238 -4.37 1.55 14.04
N ARG A 239 -3.17 1.81 13.50
CA ARG A 239 -1.90 1.56 14.20
C ARG A 239 -1.80 2.29 15.54
N ILE A 240 -2.19 3.56 15.61
CA ILE A 240 -2.15 4.34 16.86
C ILE A 240 -3.13 3.80 17.89
N VAL A 241 -4.32 3.36 17.47
CA VAL A 241 -5.28 2.70 18.36
C VAL A 241 -4.68 1.40 18.90
N VAL A 242 -4.06 0.59 18.04
CA VAL A 242 -3.41 -0.65 18.45
C VAL A 242 -2.29 -0.37 19.45
N LEU A 243 -1.47 0.63 19.13
CA LEU A 243 -0.35 1.06 19.96
C LEU A 243 -0.81 1.51 21.35
N GLY A 244 -1.81 2.38 21.42
CA GLY A 244 -2.29 2.96 22.67
C GLY A 244 -3.07 1.97 23.54
N ARG A 245 -3.81 1.04 22.93
CA ARG A 245 -4.70 0.14 23.67
C ARG A 245 -4.02 -1.17 24.10
N TRP A 246 -3.11 -1.73 23.30
CA TRP A 246 -2.50 -3.03 23.60
C TRP A 246 -0.98 -2.99 23.71
N ILE A 247 -0.27 -2.30 22.81
CA ILE A 247 1.20 -2.38 22.78
C ILE A 247 1.86 -1.61 23.94
N LEU A 248 1.45 -0.38 24.20
CA LEU A 248 2.01 0.43 25.29
C LEU A 248 1.60 -0.08 26.69
N PRO A 249 0.34 -0.51 26.92
CA PRO A 249 -0.06 -1.10 28.20
C PRO A 249 0.43 -2.53 28.41
N ASP A 250 1.07 -3.15 27.40
CA ASP A 250 1.49 -4.55 27.39
C ASP A 250 0.34 -5.54 27.64
N GLU A 251 -0.83 -5.26 27.05
CA GLU A 251 -2.00 -6.12 27.14
C GLU A 251 -2.01 -7.17 26.02
N GLN A 252 -2.54 -8.36 26.34
CA GLN A 252 -2.65 -9.44 25.37
C GLN A 252 -3.55 -9.03 24.19
N ILE A 253 -3.03 -9.17 22.98
CA ILE A 253 -3.74 -8.84 21.73
C ILE A 253 -4.70 -10.01 21.39
N PRO A 254 -6.01 -9.75 21.21
CA PRO A 254 -6.97 -10.79 20.79
C PRO A 254 -6.60 -11.48 19.46
N TYR A 255 -6.83 -12.79 19.35
CA TYR A 255 -6.51 -13.57 18.12
C TYR A 255 -7.16 -13.04 16.83
N ALA A 256 -8.36 -12.44 16.92
CA ALA A 256 -9.03 -11.84 15.77
C ALA A 256 -8.19 -10.73 15.11
N TRP A 257 -7.24 -10.11 15.84
CA TRP A 257 -6.35 -9.08 15.30
C TRP A 257 -5.41 -9.60 14.23
N ASN A 258 -5.09 -10.89 14.19
CA ASN A 258 -4.23 -11.44 13.15
C ASN A 258 -4.82 -11.23 11.74
N VAL A 259 -6.15 -11.17 11.61
CA VAL A 259 -6.82 -10.86 10.35
C VAL A 259 -6.83 -9.37 10.06
N VAL A 260 -7.14 -8.58 11.09
CA VAL A 260 -7.24 -7.14 10.93
C VAL A 260 -5.87 -6.52 10.62
N ASP A 261 -4.81 -7.01 11.26
CA ASP A 261 -3.42 -6.62 10.97
C ASP A 261 -3.06 -6.87 9.50
N VAL A 262 -3.35 -8.06 8.96
CA VAL A 262 -3.09 -8.36 7.54
C VAL A 262 -3.84 -7.44 6.60
N VAL A 263 -5.10 -7.12 6.91
CA VAL A 263 -5.90 -6.22 6.09
C VAL A 263 -5.27 -4.83 6.07
N PHE A 264 -4.93 -4.26 7.23
CA PHE A 264 -4.38 -2.91 7.27
C PHE A 264 -2.90 -2.83 6.86
N GLU A 265 -2.10 -3.87 7.09
CA GLU A 265 -0.66 -3.86 6.83
C GLU A 265 -0.27 -4.39 5.44
N SER A 266 -1.09 -5.24 4.83
CA SER A 266 -0.82 -5.78 3.50
C SER A 266 -1.83 -5.28 2.47
N TRP A 267 -3.13 -5.44 2.74
CA TRP A 267 -4.17 -5.11 1.75
C TRP A 267 -4.32 -3.62 1.52
N VAL A 268 -4.34 -2.79 2.57
CA VAL A 268 -4.48 -1.35 2.41
C VAL A 268 -3.31 -0.74 1.61
N PRO A 269 -2.02 -1.01 1.93
CA PRO A 269 -0.91 -0.56 1.10
C PRO A 269 -0.96 -1.09 -0.33
N PHE A 270 -1.38 -2.35 -0.52
CA PHE A 270 -1.58 -2.91 -1.86
C PHE A 270 -2.65 -2.14 -2.65
N VAL A 271 -3.81 -1.87 -2.06
CA VAL A 271 -4.89 -1.08 -2.68
C VAL A 271 -4.40 0.33 -2.98
N VAL A 272 -3.68 0.98 -2.07
CA VAL A 272 -3.06 2.28 -2.31
C VAL A 272 -2.14 2.25 -3.53
N LEU A 273 -1.28 1.23 -3.65
CA LEU A 273 -0.41 1.05 -4.81
C LEU A 273 -1.19 0.85 -6.12
N VAL A 274 -2.29 0.09 -6.07
CA VAL A 274 -3.19 -0.08 -7.23
C VAL A 274 -3.84 1.24 -7.63
N LEU A 275 -4.32 2.03 -6.66
CA LEU A 275 -4.90 3.36 -6.94
C LEU A 275 -3.86 4.28 -7.59
N LEU A 276 -2.63 4.29 -7.07
CA LEU A 276 -1.51 5.04 -7.64
C LEU A 276 -1.16 4.56 -9.05
N LEU A 277 -1.18 3.25 -9.30
CA LEU A 277 -1.00 2.68 -10.64
C LEU A 277 -2.10 3.16 -11.60
N VAL A 278 -3.36 3.17 -11.18
CA VAL A 278 -4.49 3.65 -12.00
C VAL A 278 -4.32 5.13 -12.35
N ILE A 279 -3.90 5.97 -11.39
CA ILE A 279 -3.57 7.38 -11.64
C ILE A 279 -2.43 7.49 -12.68
N GLY A 280 -1.42 6.64 -12.56
CA GLY A 280 -0.30 6.56 -13.49
C GLY A 280 -0.68 6.07 -14.89
N ASN A 281 -1.71 5.25 -15.04
CA ASN A 281 -2.11 4.69 -16.34
C ASN A 281 -3.17 5.51 -17.07
N ARG A 282 -3.89 6.41 -16.38
CA ARG A 282 -4.97 7.20 -16.99
C ARG A 282 -4.44 8.24 -17.98
N ARG A 283 -4.62 7.97 -19.28
CA ARG A 283 -4.26 8.90 -20.37
C ARG A 283 -5.27 10.04 -20.60
N GLN A 284 -6.56 9.77 -20.42
CA GLN A 284 -7.65 10.75 -20.50
C GLN A 284 -8.08 11.13 -19.07
N ASP A 285 -8.30 12.42 -18.79
CA ASP A 285 -8.58 12.96 -17.45
C ASP A 285 -7.57 12.57 -16.34
N GLY A 286 -6.35 12.22 -16.74
CA GLY A 286 -5.25 11.89 -15.84
C GLY A 286 -4.20 12.98 -15.77
N LEU A 287 -3.17 12.76 -14.96
CA LEU A 287 -1.95 13.58 -14.93
C LEU A 287 -1.31 13.76 -16.33
N TRP A 288 -1.70 12.86 -17.25
CA TRP A 288 -1.23 12.69 -18.61
C TRP A 288 -2.02 13.45 -19.68
N SER A 289 -3.16 14.05 -19.35
CA SER A 289 -3.92 14.81 -20.35
C SER A 289 -3.22 16.14 -20.60
N THR A 290 -2.25 16.15 -21.52
CA THR A 290 -1.82 17.37 -22.19
C THR A 290 -3.06 17.96 -22.85
N GLY A 291 -3.67 18.95 -22.20
CA GLY A 291 -4.83 19.63 -22.76
C GLY A 291 -4.48 20.10 -24.18
N ARG A 292 -5.07 19.44 -25.19
CA ARG A 292 -5.32 19.99 -26.52
C ARG A 292 -6.33 21.14 -26.36
N ARG A 293 -5.95 22.20 -25.65
CA ARG A 293 -6.64 23.48 -25.62
C ARG A 293 -5.66 24.52 -26.14
N ALA A 294 -5.44 24.52 -27.45
CA ALA A 294 -4.75 25.61 -28.15
C ALA A 294 -5.03 25.68 -29.67
N THR A 295 -5.82 24.79 -30.29
CA THR A 295 -6.15 24.88 -31.73
C THR A 295 -7.61 24.66 -32.10
N GLN A 296 -8.51 24.54 -31.13
CA GLN A 296 -9.96 24.49 -31.40
C GLN A 296 -10.62 25.82 -31.01
N GLY A 297 -10.11 26.88 -31.61
CA GLY A 297 -10.58 28.26 -31.39
C GLY A 297 -10.23 29.17 -32.56
N ARG A 298 -10.22 28.64 -33.80
CA ARG A 298 -10.14 29.45 -35.03
C ARG A 298 -10.42 28.59 -36.29
N GLN A 299 -11.64 28.08 -36.44
CA GLN A 299 -12.19 27.49 -37.68
C GLN A 299 -13.68 27.24 -37.42
N GLY A 300 -14.65 27.78 -38.15
CA GLY A 300 -14.63 28.75 -39.24
C GLY A 300 -16.02 29.39 -39.33
N GLY A 301 -16.08 30.71 -39.26
CA GLY A 301 -17.18 31.48 -39.85
C GLY A 301 -16.74 31.83 -41.26
N CYS A 302 -17.51 31.41 -42.25
CA CYS A 302 -17.29 31.70 -43.66
C CYS A 302 -17.03 33.20 -43.90
N PRO A 303 -15.97 33.61 -44.61
CA PRO A 303 -16.07 34.80 -45.43
C PRO A 303 -16.93 34.42 -46.63
N GLN A 304 -18.16 34.88 -46.60
CA GLN A 304 -19.08 34.90 -47.72
C GLN A 304 -18.36 35.57 -48.89
N GLN A 305 -18.13 34.80 -49.95
CA GLN A 305 -17.45 35.23 -51.16
C GLN A 305 -18.36 36.21 -51.88
N ALA A 306 -18.12 37.51 -51.66
CA ALA A 306 -18.72 38.56 -52.47
C ALA A 306 -18.08 38.50 -53.87
N VAL A 307 -18.94 38.27 -54.87
CA VAL A 307 -18.62 38.37 -56.29
C VAL A 307 -18.20 39.81 -56.59
N PRO A 308 -17.01 40.07 -57.18
CA PRO A 308 -16.69 41.37 -57.74
C PRO A 308 -17.21 41.44 -59.17
N GLU A 309 -18.13 42.38 -59.41
CA GLU A 309 -18.49 42.90 -60.72
C GLU A 309 -17.31 43.69 -61.34
N ASP A 310 -17.28 43.67 -62.67
CA ASP A 310 -16.35 44.21 -63.65
C ASP A 310 -15.39 45.39 -63.31
N GLY A 311 -14.16 45.24 -63.80
CA GLY A 311 -13.49 46.31 -64.55
C GLY A 311 -12.49 47.22 -63.83
N LYS A 312 -11.26 46.74 -63.58
CA LYS A 312 -10.01 47.54 -63.69
C LYS A 312 -8.74 46.69 -63.58
N ALA A 313 -7.73 47.08 -64.36
CA ALA A 313 -6.45 46.39 -64.56
C ALA A 313 -5.61 46.18 -63.28
N PRO A 314 -4.76 45.13 -63.22
CA PRO A 314 -4.05 44.75 -62.00
C PRO A 314 -2.71 45.50 -61.82
N PRO A 315 -2.26 45.79 -60.59
CA PRO A 315 -0.84 45.88 -60.29
C PRO A 315 -0.31 44.49 -59.91
N ALA A 316 0.87 44.18 -60.45
CA ALA A 316 1.58 42.92 -60.27
C ALA A 316 1.78 42.58 -58.78
N GLN A 317 1.44 41.35 -58.40
CA GLN A 317 1.84 40.77 -57.12
C GLN A 317 2.46 39.40 -57.29
N HIS A 318 3.52 39.21 -56.51
CA HIS A 318 4.55 38.20 -56.62
C HIS A 318 4.05 36.78 -56.43
N THR A 319 4.50 35.92 -57.34
CA THR A 319 4.45 34.47 -57.28
C THR A 319 5.25 33.97 -56.08
N TYR A 320 4.58 33.59 -54.98
CA TYR A 320 5.16 32.69 -53.98
C TYR A 320 4.68 31.28 -54.26
N TYR A 321 5.63 30.39 -54.53
CA TYR A 321 5.44 28.97 -54.72
C TYR A 321 4.75 28.34 -53.50
N GLN A 322 3.54 27.81 -53.72
CA GLN A 322 2.83 27.01 -52.72
C GLN A 322 3.11 25.53 -53.00
N HIS A 323 3.88 24.89 -52.12
CA HIS A 323 4.09 23.45 -52.14
C HIS A 323 2.77 22.70 -51.94
N PRO A 324 2.48 21.63 -52.70
CA PRO A 324 1.35 20.76 -52.40
C PRO A 324 1.64 19.92 -51.15
N PRO A 325 0.66 19.69 -50.26
CA PRO A 325 0.84 18.82 -49.10
C PRO A 325 0.98 17.35 -49.54
N PRO A 326 1.82 16.54 -48.87
CA PRO A 326 1.88 15.11 -49.14
C PRO A 326 0.56 14.44 -48.73
N GLN A 327 -0.08 13.76 -49.68
CA GLN A 327 -1.13 12.79 -49.41
C GLN A 327 -0.55 11.68 -48.52
N GLN A 328 -0.99 11.65 -47.27
CA GLN A 328 -0.72 10.55 -46.38
C GLN A 328 -1.90 9.58 -46.48
N GLU A 329 -1.71 8.53 -47.27
CA GLU A 329 -2.58 7.34 -47.31
C GLU A 329 -2.70 6.76 -45.90
N ASN A 330 -3.91 6.81 -45.34
CA ASN A 330 -4.28 6.02 -44.18
C ASN A 330 -4.97 4.74 -44.66
N PRO A 331 -4.41 3.54 -44.43
CA PRO A 331 -5.16 2.31 -44.62
C PRO A 331 -6.25 2.20 -43.53
N VAL A 332 -7.50 2.26 -43.98
CA VAL A 332 -8.70 2.02 -43.18
C VAL A 332 -8.73 0.54 -42.80
N TRP A 333 -8.40 0.22 -41.55
CA TRP A 333 -8.69 -1.10 -40.98
C TRP A 333 -10.18 -1.18 -40.63
N GLN A 334 -10.97 -1.78 -41.52
CA GLN A 334 -12.33 -2.21 -41.25
C GLN A 334 -12.30 -3.45 -40.35
N TYR A 335 -12.88 -3.35 -39.15
CA TYR A 335 -13.20 -4.52 -38.34
C TYR A 335 -14.54 -5.10 -38.81
N PRO A 336 -14.68 -6.43 -39.00
CA PRO A 336 -15.97 -7.04 -39.25
C PRO A 336 -16.85 -6.97 -37.99
N GLN A 337 -18.07 -6.46 -38.17
CA GLN A 337 -19.14 -6.57 -37.18
C GLN A 337 -19.50 -8.04 -36.97
N VAL A 338 -19.36 -8.52 -35.74
CA VAL A 338 -19.87 -9.83 -35.31
C VAL A 338 -21.29 -9.64 -34.78
N ASN A 339 -22.25 -10.34 -35.39
CA ASN A 339 -23.63 -10.48 -34.94
C ASN A 339 -23.69 -11.08 -33.52
N PRO A 340 -24.50 -10.54 -32.60
CA PRO A 340 -24.79 -11.22 -31.34
C PRO A 340 -25.81 -12.35 -31.55
N ALA A 341 -25.43 -13.57 -31.17
CA ALA A 341 -26.32 -14.72 -31.05
C ALA A 341 -27.20 -14.62 -29.78
N PRO A 342 -28.40 -15.23 -29.76
CA PRO A 342 -29.40 -15.02 -28.72
C PRO A 342 -29.09 -15.74 -27.39
N ALA A 343 -29.58 -15.13 -26.32
CA ALA A 343 -29.45 -15.53 -24.93
C ALA A 343 -30.05 -16.91 -24.64
N VAL A 344 -29.27 -17.77 -23.98
CA VAL A 344 -29.75 -18.99 -23.34
C VAL A 344 -30.14 -18.67 -21.90
N ALA A 345 -31.40 -18.92 -21.58
CA ALA A 345 -32.00 -18.76 -20.28
C ALA A 345 -31.36 -19.71 -19.25
N TRP A 346 -30.90 -19.15 -18.13
CA TRP A 346 -30.49 -19.91 -16.94
C TRP A 346 -31.68 -20.00 -15.98
N ASN A 347 -32.04 -21.22 -15.61
CA ASN A 347 -33.17 -21.55 -14.74
C ASN A 347 -32.65 -21.83 -13.31
N PRO A 348 -33.15 -21.18 -12.24
CA PRO A 348 -32.69 -21.41 -10.88
C PRO A 348 -33.65 -22.32 -10.08
N HIS A 349 -33.25 -23.57 -9.85
CA HIS A 349 -33.82 -24.52 -8.88
C HIS A 349 -32.60 -25.17 -8.19
N GLU A 350 -32.49 -25.40 -6.88
CA GLU A 350 -33.37 -25.34 -5.73
C GLU A 350 -32.47 -25.25 -4.48
N LEU A 351 -32.92 -24.53 -3.46
CA LEU A 351 -32.38 -24.57 -2.09
C LEU A 351 -32.77 -25.90 -1.42
N PRO A 352 -31.96 -26.37 -0.46
CA PRO A 352 -32.56 -26.72 0.82
C PRO A 352 -31.81 -26.08 2.01
N SER A 353 -32.62 -25.54 2.93
CA SER A 353 -32.29 -25.17 4.30
C SER A 353 -33.38 -25.77 5.21
N PRO A 354 -33.32 -25.68 6.55
CA PRO A 354 -32.21 -25.64 7.51
C PRO A 354 -32.41 -26.67 8.67
N GLN A 355 -31.47 -26.74 9.60
CA GLN A 355 -31.64 -26.81 11.08
C GLN A 355 -30.64 -27.75 11.77
N GLN A 356 -29.77 -27.18 12.60
CA GLN A 356 -29.77 -27.51 14.03
C GLN A 356 -29.12 -26.36 14.82
N VAL A 357 -29.97 -25.75 15.65
CA VAL A 357 -29.66 -24.66 16.58
C VAL A 357 -29.02 -25.27 17.82
N ALA A 358 -27.82 -24.84 18.18
CA ALA A 358 -27.24 -25.11 19.49
C ALA A 358 -27.57 -23.95 20.44
N ASN A 359 -28.07 -24.29 21.63
CA ASN A 359 -28.54 -23.40 22.69
C ASN A 359 -27.46 -22.42 23.20
N PRO A 360 -27.80 -21.15 23.47
CA PRO A 360 -26.95 -20.22 24.21
C PRO A 360 -27.26 -20.34 25.71
N GLY A 361 -26.57 -21.23 26.43
CA GLY A 361 -26.82 -21.43 27.87
C GLY A 361 -25.69 -22.03 28.70
N GLU A 362 -24.59 -22.47 28.11
CA GLU A 362 -23.48 -23.10 28.86
C GLU A 362 -22.13 -22.51 28.43
N LEU A 363 -21.84 -21.29 28.85
CA LEU A 363 -20.52 -20.68 28.67
C LEU A 363 -20.06 -19.86 29.87
N ASP A 364 -20.63 -20.16 31.04
CA ASP A 364 -20.38 -19.42 32.28
C ASP A 364 -20.11 -20.40 33.43
N SER A 365 -18.93 -21.04 33.42
CA SER A 365 -18.29 -21.70 34.59
C SER A 365 -17.10 -22.60 34.22
N ARG A 366 -16.08 -22.06 33.53
CA ARG A 366 -14.71 -22.60 33.63
C ARG A 366 -13.70 -21.46 33.71
N GLN A 367 -13.73 -20.77 34.85
CA GLN A 367 -12.60 -20.00 35.32
C GLN A 367 -11.45 -20.93 35.74
N MET A 368 -10.24 -20.39 35.66
CA MET A 368 -8.98 -20.87 36.26
C MET A 368 -8.20 -21.95 35.51
N LYS A 369 -7.43 -21.48 34.52
CA LYS A 369 -5.96 -21.50 34.62
C LYS A 369 -5.44 -20.41 33.69
N ARG A 370 -4.66 -19.47 34.23
CA ARG A 370 -3.87 -18.50 33.46
C ARG A 370 -2.89 -19.30 32.61
N PRO A 371 -3.08 -19.35 31.29
CA PRO A 371 -2.13 -19.93 30.39
C PRO A 371 -1.15 -18.84 29.95
N VAL A 372 0.14 -19.09 30.18
CA VAL A 372 1.23 -18.22 29.75
C VAL A 372 1.38 -18.42 28.25
N TYR A 373 0.89 -17.47 27.45
CA TYR A 373 0.87 -17.57 26.00
C TYR A 373 1.81 -16.59 25.34
N TYR A 374 2.77 -17.14 24.63
CA TYR A 374 3.53 -16.44 23.61
C TYR A 374 2.60 -16.05 22.47
N MET A 375 2.32 -14.76 22.34
CA MET A 375 1.80 -14.17 21.11
C MET A 375 2.67 -13.01 20.70
N SER A 376 3.12 -13.07 19.44
CA SER A 376 3.95 -12.06 18.79
C SER A 376 5.34 -11.93 19.39
N ALA A 377 6.29 -11.41 18.62
CA ALA A 377 7.61 -10.98 19.09
C ALA A 377 7.52 -9.79 20.09
N HIS A 378 6.44 -9.69 20.88
CA HIS A 378 6.08 -8.56 21.72
C HIS A 378 5.86 -8.93 23.19
N GLN A 379 5.84 -10.22 23.56
CA GLN A 379 5.80 -10.65 24.96
C GLN A 379 6.70 -11.88 25.16
N VAL A 380 7.89 -11.66 25.72
CA VAL A 380 8.75 -12.73 26.21
C VAL A 380 8.48 -12.86 27.72
N PRO A 381 7.97 -14.01 28.22
CA PRO A 381 7.58 -14.17 29.61
C PRO A 381 8.81 -14.13 30.51
N VAL A 382 8.77 -13.22 31.49
CA VAL A 382 9.66 -13.24 32.65
C VAL A 382 9.28 -14.44 33.51
N GLU A 383 10.06 -15.52 33.45
CA GLU A 383 10.03 -16.53 34.51
C GLU A 383 10.59 -15.92 35.78
N VAL A 384 9.70 -15.60 36.73
CA VAL A 384 10.08 -15.26 38.10
C VAL A 384 10.67 -16.52 38.72
N SER A 385 11.99 -16.55 38.88
CA SER A 385 12.68 -17.58 39.66
C SER A 385 12.04 -17.67 41.05
N ALA A 386 11.48 -18.84 41.35
CA ALA A 386 10.95 -19.14 42.66
C ALA A 386 12.02 -18.96 43.74
N GLU A 387 11.66 -18.22 44.78
CA GLU A 387 12.35 -18.09 46.06
C GLU A 387 12.94 -19.43 46.52
N LYS A 388 14.27 -19.45 46.66
CA LYS A 388 14.98 -20.50 47.38
C LYS A 388 14.85 -20.21 48.87
N ASN A 389 13.81 -20.77 49.50
CA ASN A 389 13.79 -20.95 50.95
C ASN A 389 14.71 -22.12 51.31
N VAL A 390 15.88 -21.82 51.88
CA VAL A 390 16.55 -22.63 52.91
C VAL A 390 17.19 -21.69 53.92
#